data_AF-A0A2B8A3I0-F1
#
_entry.id   AF-A0A2B8A3I0-F1
#
_cell.length_a   1.000
_cell.length_b   1.000
_cell.length_c   1.000
_cell.angle_alpha   90.00
_cell.angle_beta   90.00
_cell.angle_gamma   90.00
#
_symmetry.space_group_name_H-M   'P 1'
#
loop_
_entity.id
_entity.type
_entity.pdbx_description
1 polymer ?
#
loop_
_entity_poly.entity_id
_entity_poly.type
_entity_poly.pdbx_seq_one_letter_code
_entity_poly.pdbx_strand_id
1 'polypeptide(L)'
;MNKEFKVGIFTAAALALLYFGFQFLKGINFFSSVKKYYVVYNNVDKLAVSNPVYVNGYTVGRVSHIDILQGSQSEILVELEIHSNIILTDSTGALLSGDFLGG
;
A
#
# COMPACT_ATOMS: atom_id res chain seq x y z
N MET A 1 10.84 -42.76 -16.41
CA MET A 1 10.85 -41.77 -15.31
C MET A 1 10.43 -42.48 -14.03
N ASN A 2 11.29 -42.53 -13.02
CA ASN A 2 11.02 -43.30 -11.79
C ASN A 2 9.94 -42.61 -10.93
N LYS A 3 9.14 -43.37 -10.18
CA LYS A 3 8.02 -42.84 -9.37
C LYS A 3 8.48 -41.76 -8.38
N GLU A 4 9.66 -41.94 -7.81
CA GLU A 4 10.32 -41.01 -6.88
C GLU A 4 10.55 -39.61 -7.49
N PHE A 5 10.98 -39.55 -8.76
CA PHE A 5 11.23 -38.28 -9.44
C PHE A 5 9.93 -37.49 -9.66
N LYS A 6 8.83 -38.20 -9.93
CA LYS A 6 7.51 -37.59 -10.09
C LYS A 6 6.99 -37.02 -8.77
N VAL A 7 7.24 -37.71 -7.66
CA VAL A 7 6.92 -37.20 -6.31
C VAL A 7 7.77 -35.99 -5.98
N GLY A 8 9.07 -36.02 -6.27
CA GLY A 8 9.97 -34.87 -6.06
C GLY A 8 9.52 -33.60 -6.78
N ILE A 9 9.15 -33.70 -8.06
CA ILE A 9 8.60 -32.56 -8.83
C ILE A 9 7.27 -32.08 -8.23
N PHE A 10 6.40 -32.99 -7.83
CA PHE A 10 5.11 -32.62 -7.22
C PHE A 10 5.31 -31.85 -5.91
N THR A 11 6.20 -32.32 -5.05
CA THR A 11 6.55 -31.63 -3.79
C THR A 11 7.16 -30.26 -4.04
N ALA A 12 8.09 -30.14 -5.01
CA ALA A 12 8.69 -28.86 -5.36
C ALA A 12 7.65 -27.86 -5.90
N ALA A 13 6.73 -28.32 -6.77
CA ALA A 13 5.65 -27.50 -7.29
C ALA A 13 4.67 -27.06 -6.19
N ALA A 14 4.34 -27.94 -5.25
CA ALA A 14 3.50 -27.63 -4.10
C ALA A 14 4.12 -26.56 -3.19
N LEU A 15 5.43 -26.67 -2.92
CA LEU A 15 6.17 -25.65 -2.13
C LEU A 15 6.20 -24.30 -2.84
N ALA A 16 6.45 -24.28 -4.15
CA ALA A 16 6.43 -23.06 -4.94
C ALA A 16 5.04 -22.40 -4.89
N LEU A 17 3.98 -23.17 -5.13
CA LEU A 17 2.60 -22.68 -5.07
C LEU A 17 2.24 -22.14 -3.68
N LEU A 18 2.68 -22.80 -2.61
CA LEU A 18 2.43 -22.34 -1.25
C LEU A 18 3.15 -21.02 -0.96
N TYR A 19 4.41 -20.87 -1.39
CA TYR A 19 5.17 -19.63 -1.25
C TYR A 19 4.49 -18.47 -1.97
N PHE A 20 4.14 -18.65 -3.25
CA PHE A 20 3.44 -17.62 -4.03
C PHE A 20 2.04 -17.34 -3.47
N GLY A 21 1.32 -18.37 -3.02
CA GLY A 21 -0.01 -18.24 -2.42
C GLY A 21 0.01 -17.43 -1.12
N PHE A 22 0.98 -17.68 -0.23
CA PHE A 22 1.15 -16.91 1.01
C PHE A 22 1.45 -15.44 0.72
N GLN A 23 2.30 -15.20 -0.27
CA GLN A 23 2.67 -13.87 -0.68
C GLN A 23 1.52 -13.11 -1.36
N PHE A 24 0.65 -13.83 -2.10
CA PHE A 24 -0.61 -13.31 -2.63
C PHE A 24 -1.59 -12.93 -1.51
N LEU A 25 -1.73 -13.77 -0.48
CA LEU A 25 -2.56 -13.46 0.70
C LEU A 25 -2.04 -12.25 1.48
N LYS A 26 -0.72 -11.99 1.48
CA LYS A 26 -0.14 -10.76 2.01
C LYS A 26 -0.45 -9.51 1.16
N GLY A 27 -1.09 -9.66 0.01
CA GLY A 27 -1.45 -8.54 -0.87
C GLY A 27 -0.25 -7.85 -1.50
N ILE A 28 0.89 -8.56 -1.64
CA ILE A 28 2.11 -7.97 -2.19
C ILE A 28 1.96 -7.96 -3.71
N ASN A 29 1.66 -6.77 -4.24
CA ASN A 29 1.42 -6.58 -5.67
C ASN A 29 2.75 -6.61 -6.45
N PHE A 30 3.15 -7.78 -6.95
CA PHE A 30 4.37 -7.95 -7.76
C PHE A 30 4.34 -7.26 -9.13
N PHE A 31 3.16 -6.89 -9.63
CA PHE A 31 2.95 -6.43 -11.00
C PHE A 31 2.34 -5.01 -11.11
N SER A 32 2.09 -4.32 -10.00
CA SER A 32 1.49 -2.99 -10.06
C SER A 32 2.58 -1.90 -10.08
N SER A 33 2.56 -1.03 -11.10
CA SER A 33 3.37 0.20 -11.18
C SER A 33 2.87 1.24 -10.18
N VAL A 34 3.08 0.91 -8.92
CA VAL A 34 2.65 1.70 -7.79
C VAL A 34 3.74 2.72 -7.48
N LYS A 35 3.33 3.99 -7.41
CA LYS A 35 4.21 5.06 -6.96
C LYS A 35 3.91 5.36 -5.50
N LYS A 36 4.96 5.35 -4.69
CA LYS A 36 4.91 5.73 -3.28
C LYS A 36 5.25 7.21 -3.15
N TYR A 37 4.39 7.95 -2.45
CA TYR A 37 4.59 9.34 -2.10
C TYR A 37 4.56 9.48 -0.59
N TYR A 38 5.35 10.42 -0.07
CA TYR A 38 5.42 10.68 1.37
C TYR A 38 4.94 12.09 1.64
N VAL A 39 4.06 12.23 2.63
CA VAL A 39 3.53 13.53 3.06
C VAL A 39 3.67 13.63 4.56
N VAL A 40 4.13 14.79 5.05
CA VAL A 40 4.25 15.05 6.48
C VAL A 40 3.05 15.87 6.93
N TYR A 41 2.37 15.41 7.97
CA TYR A 41 1.25 16.08 8.61
C TYR A 41 1.52 16.31 10.09
N ASN A 42 0.96 17.39 10.64
CA ASN A 42 1.02 17.65 12.09
C ASN A 42 -0.08 16.91 12.87
N ASN A 43 -1.17 16.53 12.19
CA ASN A 43 -2.29 15.81 12.77
C ASN A 43 -2.93 14.96 11.66
N VAL A 44 -3.24 13.70 11.97
CA VAL A 44 -3.88 12.75 11.05
C VAL A 44 -5.13 12.13 11.68
N ASP A 45 -5.88 12.90 12.47
CA ASP A 45 -7.05 12.40 13.19
C ASP A 45 -8.00 11.64 12.25
N LYS A 46 -8.32 10.41 12.66
CA LYS A 46 -9.17 9.45 11.92
C LYS A 46 -8.61 8.93 10.60
N LEU A 47 -7.37 9.27 10.23
CA LEU A 47 -6.69 8.64 9.10
C LEU A 47 -6.23 7.24 9.50
N ALA A 48 -6.64 6.26 8.72
CA ALA A 48 -6.25 4.87 8.87
C ALA A 48 -5.48 4.38 7.66
N VAL A 49 -4.56 3.44 7.89
CA VAL A 49 -4.00 2.62 6.82
C VAL A 49 -5.15 2.00 6.05
N SER A 50 -5.08 2.04 4.72
CA SER A 50 -6.15 1.64 3.80
C SER A 50 -7.19 2.70 3.45
N ASN A 51 -7.13 3.92 3.96
CA ASN A 51 -8.02 4.97 3.48
C ASN A 51 -7.72 5.33 2.01
N PRO A 52 -8.77 5.54 1.19
CA PRO A 52 -8.62 5.89 -0.22
C PRO A 52 -8.06 7.31 -0.38
N VAL A 53 -7.19 7.47 -1.38
CA VAL A 53 -6.69 8.77 -1.83
C VAL A 53 -7.47 9.19 -3.06
N TYR A 54 -7.99 10.41 -3.04
CA TYR A 54 -8.83 10.95 -4.11
C TYR A 54 -8.13 12.07 -4.87
N VAL A 55 -8.35 12.10 -6.19
CA VAL A 55 -8.09 13.26 -7.05
C VAL A 55 -9.38 13.58 -7.77
N ASN A 56 -9.89 14.80 -7.60
CA ASN A 56 -11.19 15.23 -8.16
C ASN A 56 -12.35 14.25 -7.89
N GLY A 57 -12.37 13.63 -6.70
CA GLY A 57 -13.41 12.66 -6.32
C GLY A 57 -13.23 11.24 -6.88
N TYR A 58 -12.17 10.98 -7.65
CA TYR A 58 -11.84 9.65 -8.15
C TYR A 58 -10.76 8.99 -7.28
N THR A 59 -10.95 7.73 -6.90
CA THR A 59 -9.97 6.98 -6.11
C THR A 59 -8.75 6.64 -6.97
N VAL A 60 -7.61 7.20 -6.62
CA VAL A 60 -6.34 7.01 -7.35
C VAL A 60 -5.33 6.15 -6.62
N GLY A 61 -5.58 5.89 -5.34
CA GLY A 61 -4.63 5.24 -4.46
C GLY A 61 -5.17 5.05 -3.07
N ARG A 62 -4.24 4.79 -2.14
CA ARG A 62 -4.56 4.46 -0.75
C ARG A 62 -3.44 4.85 0.18
N VAL A 63 -3.74 5.09 1.45
CA VAL A 63 -2.73 5.19 2.51
C VAL A 63 -2.16 3.80 2.76
N SER A 64 -0.85 3.64 2.59
CA SER A 64 -0.15 2.37 2.79
C SER A 64 0.49 2.27 4.16
N HIS A 65 0.99 3.39 4.68
CA HIS A 65 1.66 3.43 5.98
C HIS A 65 1.50 4.78 6.68
N ILE A 66 1.53 4.76 8.02
CA ILE A 66 1.50 5.96 8.87
C ILE A 66 2.53 5.73 9.96
N ASP A 67 3.53 6.61 10.01
CA ASP A 67 4.65 6.57 10.96
C ASP A 67 4.76 7.89 11.71
N ILE A 68 5.17 7.83 12.97
CA ILE A 68 5.46 9.03 13.77
C ILE A 68 6.95 9.31 13.70
N LEU A 69 7.32 10.51 13.22
CA LEU A 69 8.72 10.91 13.12
C LEU A 69 9.25 11.27 14.51
N GLN A 70 10.05 10.38 15.07
CA GLN A 70 10.72 10.60 16.36
C GLN A 70 11.88 11.59 16.16
N GLY A 71 11.69 12.85 16.53
CA GLY A 71 12.75 13.88 16.48
C GLY A 71 12.28 15.29 16.12
N SER A 72 11.14 15.39 15.43
CA SER A 72 10.43 16.65 15.19
C SER A 72 9.15 16.68 16.02
N GLN A 73 8.65 17.87 16.36
CA GLN A 73 7.46 18.06 17.19
C GLN A 73 6.23 17.38 16.58
N SER A 74 5.96 16.12 16.96
CA SER A 74 4.74 15.37 16.63
C SER A 74 4.40 15.29 15.13
N GLU A 75 5.41 15.33 14.25
CA GLU A 75 5.20 15.19 12.81
C GLU A 75 4.90 13.72 12.47
N ILE A 76 3.92 13.52 11.59
CA ILE A 76 3.44 12.21 11.17
C ILE A 76 3.72 12.05 9.68
N LEU A 77 4.53 11.05 9.35
CA LEU A 77 4.83 10.66 8.00
C LEU A 77 3.75 9.71 7.48
N VAL A 78 3.07 10.11 6.41
CA VAL A 78 2.05 9.29 5.75
C VAL A 78 2.59 8.84 4.39
N GLU A 79 2.64 7.52 4.19
CA GLU A 79 2.96 6.90 2.90
C GLU A 79 1.67 6.69 2.09
N LEU A 80 1.62 7.29 0.92
CA LEU A 80 0.54 7.17 -0.05
C LEU A 80 0.98 6.29 -1.20
N GLU A 81 0.13 5.32 -1.53
CA GLU A 81 0.32 4.39 -2.62
C GLU A 81 -0.64 4.74 -3.76
N ILE A 82 -0.12 5.24 -4.87
CA ILE A 82 -0.93 5.70 -6.02
C ILE A 82 -0.72 4.76 -7.19
N HIS A 83 -1.84 4.21 -7.68
CA HIS A 83 -1.88 3.15 -8.71
C HIS A 83 -1.98 3.72 -10.13
N SER A 84 -2.40 4.98 -10.26
CA SER A 84 -2.68 5.61 -11.55
C SER A 84 -1.45 6.30 -12.15
N ASN A 85 -1.40 6.36 -13.49
CA ASN A 85 -0.38 7.04 -14.29
C ASN A 85 -0.48 8.59 -14.24
N ILE A 86 -0.88 9.14 -13.09
CA ILE A 86 -0.92 10.58 -12.88
C ILE A 86 0.50 11.08 -12.59
N ILE A 87 0.79 12.23 -13.17
CA ILE A 87 2.01 13.00 -12.91
C ILE A 87 1.65 13.97 -11.79
N LEU A 88 2.05 13.65 -10.56
CA LEU A 88 2.03 14.62 -9.48
C LEU A 88 3.28 15.49 -9.62
N THR A 89 3.09 16.81 -9.65
CA THR A 89 4.18 17.81 -9.64
C THR A 89 4.40 18.31 -8.21
N ASP A 90 5.58 18.88 -7.94
CA ASP A 90 6.01 19.29 -6.59
C ASP A 90 5.09 20.32 -5.91
N SER A 91 4.22 20.99 -6.69
CA SER A 91 3.20 21.92 -6.18
C SER A 91 1.91 21.24 -5.68
N THR A 92 1.82 19.90 -5.72
CA THR A 92 0.59 19.21 -5.35
C THR A 92 0.46 19.12 -3.83
N GLY A 93 -0.53 19.81 -3.27
CA GLY A 93 -0.89 19.71 -1.85
C GLY A 93 -1.87 18.57 -1.61
N ALA A 94 -1.69 17.83 -0.51
CA ALA A 94 -2.63 16.83 -0.04
C ALA A 94 -3.42 17.37 1.15
N LEU A 95 -4.74 17.19 1.12
CA LEU A 95 -5.66 17.66 2.16
C LEU A 95 -6.38 16.47 2.76
N LEU A 96 -6.51 16.48 4.08
CA LEU A 96 -7.31 15.51 4.82
C LEU A 96 -8.75 16.00 4.85
N SER A 97 -9.60 15.42 4.02
CA SER A 97 -11.04 15.66 4.06
C SER A 97 -11.67 14.79 5.15
N GLY A 98 -11.92 15.36 6.32
CA GLY A 98 -12.74 14.73 7.35
C GLY A 98 -14.22 15.03 7.10
N ASP A 99 -15.06 14.00 7.09
CA ASP A 99 -16.50 14.22 7.11
C ASP A 99 -16.88 14.85 8.45
N PHE A 100 -17.50 16.03 8.40
CA PHE A 100 -17.88 16.79 9.59
C PHE A 100 -19.04 16.12 10.36
N LEU A 101 -19.73 15.18 9.72
CA LEU A 101 -20.81 14.40 10.32
C LEU A 101 -20.26 13.07 10.81
N GLY A 102 -19.78 13.07 12.07
CA GLY A 102 -19.17 11.90 12.69
C GLY A 102 -20.12 10.71 12.84
N GLY A 103 -19.57 9.51 12.60
CA GLY A 103 -20.23 8.22 12.84
C GLY A 103 -20.17 7.31 11.64
#